data_AF-A0AAZ3PD98-F1
#
_entry.id   AF-A0AAZ3PD98-F1
#
_cell.length_a   1.000
_cell.length_b   1.000
_cell.length_c   1.000
_cell.angle_alpha   90.00
_cell.angle_beta   90.00
_cell.angle_gamma   90.00
#
_symmetry.space_group_name_H-M   'P 1'
#
loop_
_entity.id
_entity.type
_entity.pdbx_description
1 polymer ?
#
loop_
_entity_poly.entity_id
_entity_poly.type
_entity_poly.pdbx_seq_one_letter_code
_entity_poly.pdbx_strand_id
1 'polypeptide(L)'
;MRTQSYPCLSVFSYSLPWSLMEEFLKKEFSEENIVFWQACEFFSHVPDNDKKQLSQRARQIYNSYLSSKATTPVNIDSQAQLADDILNAPRPDMFKEQQLQIFNLMKFDSYTRFLKSLLYQECMLAEVEEASTRPLPHTQLSYLQTQYRVR
;
A
#
# COMPACT_ATOMS: atom_id res chain seq x y z
N MET A 1 16.71 23.90 -2.17
CA MET A 1 15.25 23.98 -2.44
C MET A 1 14.66 22.64 -2.06
N ARG A 2 13.67 22.63 -1.16
CA ARG A 2 13.04 21.40 -0.63
C ARG A 2 12.19 20.76 -1.72
N THR A 3 12.47 19.52 -2.08
CA THR A 3 11.47 18.60 -2.63
C THR A 3 11.20 17.56 -1.55
N GLN A 4 9.94 17.50 -1.12
CA GLN A 4 9.46 16.62 -0.06
C GLN A 4 9.53 15.17 -0.56
N SER A 5 10.56 14.45 -0.13
CA SER A 5 10.59 12.99 -0.19
C SER A 5 9.56 12.48 0.83
N TYR A 6 8.45 11.91 0.35
CA TYR A 6 7.51 11.20 1.21
C TYR A 6 8.25 10.02 1.87
N PRO A 7 8.54 10.03 3.19
CA PRO A 7 9.33 8.99 3.83
C PRO A 7 8.55 7.67 4.02
N CYS A 8 7.32 7.57 3.52
CA CYS A 8 6.47 6.40 3.74
C CYS A 8 6.86 5.20 2.86
N LEU A 9 7.68 5.41 1.82
CA LEU A 9 8.07 4.34 0.90
C LEU A 9 9.28 3.51 1.37
N SER A 10 10.03 3.96 2.37
CA SER A 10 11.21 3.21 2.86
C SER A 10 10.87 2.09 3.85
N VAL A 11 9.59 1.85 4.14
CA VAL A 11 9.13 0.64 4.85
C VAL A 11 8.89 -0.53 3.86
N PHE A 12 8.90 -0.26 2.54
CA PHE A 12 8.58 -1.24 1.48
C PHE A 12 9.80 -1.88 0.80
N SER A 13 10.98 -1.89 1.44
CA SER A 13 12.19 -2.48 0.86
C SER A 13 12.37 -3.99 1.12
N TYR A 14 11.43 -4.64 1.79
CA TYR A 14 11.34 -6.10 1.86
C TYR A 14 10.00 -6.50 1.26
N SER A 15 9.94 -7.58 0.51
CA SER A 15 8.73 -8.00 -0.22
C SER A 15 7.59 -8.50 0.68
N LEU A 16 7.78 -8.49 2.00
CA LEU A 16 6.94 -9.10 3.04
C LEU A 16 5.85 -8.16 3.65
N PRO A 17 6.05 -6.84 3.85
CA PRO A 17 5.07 -5.98 4.52
C PRO A 17 3.80 -5.73 3.70
N TRP A 18 3.90 -5.72 2.36
CA TRP A 18 2.76 -5.41 1.49
C TRP A 18 1.76 -6.56 1.40
N SER A 19 2.22 -7.80 1.20
CA SER A 19 1.35 -8.98 1.14
C SER A 19 0.64 -9.24 2.48
N LEU A 20 1.33 -9.02 3.60
CA LEU A 20 0.74 -9.13 4.94
C LEU A 20 -0.29 -8.03 5.21
N MET A 21 -0.03 -6.81 4.72
CA MET A 21 -0.99 -5.71 4.81
C MET A 21 -2.24 -5.99 3.96
N GLU A 22 -2.09 -6.55 2.75
CA GLU A 22 -3.23 -6.99 1.92
C GLU A 22 -4.06 -8.08 2.62
N GLU A 23 -3.42 -9.08 3.23
CA GLU A 23 -4.11 -10.16 3.94
C GLU A 23 -4.81 -9.67 5.22
N PHE A 24 -4.21 -8.71 5.93
CA PHE A 24 -4.83 -8.05 7.07
C PHE A 24 -6.05 -7.24 6.66
N LEU A 25 -5.96 -6.47 5.57
CA LEU A 25 -7.08 -5.69 5.03
C LEU A 25 -8.24 -6.59 4.55
N LYS A 26 -7.94 -7.77 3.99
CA LYS A 26 -8.94 -8.79 3.66
C LYS A 26 -9.66 -9.33 4.89
N LYS A 27 -8.93 -9.57 5.99
CA LYS A 27 -9.52 -10.04 7.26
C LYS A 27 -10.39 -9.00 7.95
N GLU A 28 -10.09 -7.71 7.79
CA GLU A 28 -10.87 -6.61 8.37
C GLU A 28 -11.98 -6.07 7.44
N PHE A 29 -12.28 -6.75 6.32
CA PHE A 29 -13.26 -6.28 5.33
C PHE A 29 -12.99 -4.84 4.85
N SER A 30 -11.70 -4.49 4.66
CA SER A 30 -11.24 -3.16 4.24
C SER A 30 -10.43 -3.20 2.94
N GLU A 31 -10.58 -4.29 2.16
CA GLU A 31 -9.88 -4.50 0.89
C GLU A 31 -10.29 -3.47 -0.17
N GLU A 32 -11.53 -2.97 -0.13
CA GLU A 32 -12.02 -1.95 -1.05
C GLU A 32 -11.19 -0.66 -1.00
N ASN A 33 -10.62 -0.33 0.16
CA ASN A 33 -9.80 0.87 0.33
C ASN A 33 -8.47 0.76 -0.43
N ILE A 34 -7.79 -0.39 -0.38
CA ILE A 34 -6.52 -0.57 -1.08
C ILE A 34 -6.73 -0.70 -2.59
N VAL A 35 -7.77 -1.40 -3.01
CA VAL A 35 -8.09 -1.56 -4.43
C VAL A 35 -8.50 -0.22 -5.05
N PHE A 36 -9.27 0.59 -4.34
CA PHE A 36 -9.58 1.96 -4.79
C PHE A 36 -8.31 2.82 -4.90
N TRP A 37 -7.44 2.78 -3.90
CA TRP A 37 -6.19 3.54 -3.93
C TRP A 37 -5.33 3.18 -5.15
N GLN A 38 -5.20 1.88 -5.44
CA GLN A 38 -4.50 1.38 -6.62
C GLN A 38 -5.18 1.84 -7.92
N ALA A 39 -6.52 1.78 -7.99
CA ALA A 39 -7.26 2.23 -9.17
C ALA A 39 -7.01 3.72 -9.46
N CYS A 40 -6.98 4.56 -8.43
CA CYS A 40 -6.61 5.98 -8.53
C CYS A 40 -5.16 6.17 -8.98
N GLU A 41 -4.23 5.37 -8.48
CA GLU A 41 -2.83 5.42 -8.90
C GLU A 41 -2.66 5.06 -10.38
N PHE A 42 -3.30 3.99 -10.85
CA PHE A 42 -3.27 3.66 -12.27
C PHE A 42 -3.95 4.72 -13.14
N PHE A 43 -5.02 5.34 -12.63
CA PHE A 43 -5.72 6.40 -13.34
C PHE A 43 -4.85 7.67 -13.49
N SER A 44 -4.06 8.02 -12.48
CA SER A 44 -3.19 9.22 -12.52
C SER A 44 -2.08 9.13 -13.56
N HIS A 45 -1.72 7.90 -13.97
CA HIS A 45 -0.75 7.63 -15.03
C HIS A 45 -1.35 7.64 -16.44
N VAL A 46 -2.68 7.74 -16.58
CA VAL A 46 -3.31 7.85 -17.90
C VAL A 46 -2.96 9.21 -18.50
N PRO A 47 -2.42 9.27 -19.72
CA PRO A 47 -2.07 10.52 -20.37
C PRO A 47 -3.28 11.46 -20.55
N ASP A 48 -3.08 12.77 -20.31
CA ASP A 48 -4.18 13.75 -20.40
C ASP A 48 -4.79 13.87 -21.81
N ASN A 49 -4.04 13.49 -22.85
CA ASN A 49 -4.52 13.48 -24.22
C ASN A 49 -5.42 12.27 -24.55
N ASP A 50 -5.42 11.19 -23.75
CA ASP A 50 -6.30 10.04 -23.93
C ASP A 50 -7.63 10.23 -23.17
N LYS A 51 -8.42 11.19 -23.65
CA LYS A 51 -9.73 11.53 -23.04
C LYS A 51 -10.70 10.35 -23.03
N LYS A 52 -10.58 9.41 -23.98
CA LYS A 52 -11.44 8.22 -24.05
C LYS A 52 -11.13 7.27 -22.89
N GLN A 53 -9.84 6.96 -22.67
CA GLN A 53 -9.43 6.10 -21.57
C GLN A 53 -9.69 6.75 -20.20
N LEU A 54 -9.42 8.06 -20.08
CA LEU A 54 -9.75 8.83 -18.87
C LEU A 54 -11.26 8.76 -18.55
N SER A 55 -12.12 9.06 -19.53
CA SER A 55 -13.57 9.01 -19.29
C SER A 55 -14.05 7.62 -18.91
N GLN A 56 -13.55 6.58 -19.59
CA GLN A 56 -13.92 5.19 -19.28
C GLN A 56 -13.52 4.79 -17.86
N ARG A 57 -12.25 5.03 -17.48
CA ARG A 57 -11.75 4.63 -16.16
C ARG A 57 -12.34 5.47 -15.04
N ALA A 58 -12.52 6.78 -15.25
CA ALA A 58 -13.15 7.64 -14.25
C ALA A 58 -14.57 7.17 -13.91
N ARG A 59 -15.36 6.79 -14.92
CA ARG A 59 -16.71 6.21 -14.71
C ARG A 59 -16.66 4.87 -13.99
N GLN A 60 -15.70 4.01 -14.32
CA GLN A 60 -15.53 2.73 -13.63
C GLN A 60 -15.21 2.92 -12.15
N ILE A 61 -14.22 3.76 -11.83
CA ILE A 61 -13.83 4.08 -10.45
C ILE A 61 -15.03 4.66 -9.69
N TYR A 62 -15.72 5.62 -10.30
CA TYR A 62 -16.90 6.23 -9.67
C TYR A 62 -17.99 5.21 -9.37
N ASN A 63 -18.40 4.42 -10.37
CA ASN A 63 -19.50 3.48 -10.20
C ASN A 63 -19.16 2.35 -9.22
N SER A 64 -17.90 1.92 -9.14
CA SER A 64 -17.50 0.85 -8.24
C SER A 64 -17.37 1.31 -6.78
N TYR A 65 -16.87 2.52 -6.53
CA TYR A 65 -16.42 2.93 -5.19
C TYR A 65 -17.09 4.19 -4.62
N LEU A 66 -17.55 5.11 -5.47
CA LEU A 66 -17.92 6.48 -5.06
C LEU A 66 -19.41 6.83 -5.28
N SER A 67 -20.06 6.12 -6.20
CA SER A 67 -21.47 6.28 -6.50
C SER A 67 -22.34 5.94 -5.29
N SER A 68 -23.49 6.60 -5.16
CA SER A 68 -24.51 6.24 -4.16
C SER A 68 -25.03 4.81 -4.30
N LYS A 69 -24.78 4.17 -5.45
CA LYS A 69 -25.11 2.77 -5.74
C LYS A 69 -23.86 1.89 -5.92
N ALA A 70 -22.72 2.32 -5.38
CA ALA A 70 -21.46 1.59 -5.48
C ALA A 70 -21.58 0.16 -4.94
N THR A 71 -21.00 -0.79 -5.65
CA THR A 71 -20.96 -2.20 -5.23
C THR A 71 -19.95 -2.45 -4.12
N THR A 72 -18.89 -1.63 -4.06
CA THR A 72 -17.80 -1.73 -3.09
C THR A 72 -17.47 -0.32 -2.59
N PRO A 73 -18.38 0.32 -1.83
CA PRO A 73 -18.22 1.72 -1.43
C PRO A 73 -17.02 1.89 -0.49
N VAL A 74 -16.21 2.92 -0.75
CA VAL A 74 -15.09 3.28 0.14
C VAL A 74 -15.50 4.32 1.18
N ASN A 75 -14.86 4.28 2.34
CA ASN A 75 -15.19 5.16 3.46
C ASN A 75 -14.52 6.54 3.33
N ILE A 76 -15.17 7.46 2.61
CA ILE A 76 -14.76 8.87 2.49
C ILE A 76 -15.94 9.83 2.68
N ASP A 77 -15.66 11.00 3.26
CA ASP A 77 -16.69 11.95 3.74
C ASP A 77 -17.34 12.80 2.63
N SER A 78 -16.81 12.81 1.40
CA SER A 78 -17.31 13.67 0.30
C SER A 78 -17.32 12.97 -1.06
N GLN A 79 -18.50 12.52 -1.47
CA GLN A 79 -18.75 11.79 -2.73
C GLN A 79 -19.42 12.66 -3.81
N ALA A 80 -20.07 13.75 -3.41
CA ALA A 80 -21.02 14.47 -4.26
C ALA A 80 -20.35 15.36 -5.33
N GLN A 81 -19.12 15.79 -5.09
CA GLN A 81 -18.47 16.82 -5.91
C GLN A 81 -17.82 16.27 -7.19
N LEU A 82 -17.56 14.96 -7.25
CA LEU A 82 -16.90 14.31 -8.39
C LEU A 82 -17.86 13.92 -9.52
N ALA A 83 -19.17 13.81 -9.26
CA ALA A 83 -20.12 13.28 -10.23
C ALA A 83 -20.17 14.11 -11.52
N ASP A 84 -20.13 15.44 -11.39
CA ASP A 84 -20.19 16.36 -12.52
C ASP A 84 -18.84 16.42 -13.27
N ASP A 85 -17.73 16.47 -12.53
CA ASP A 85 -16.37 16.50 -13.09
C ASP A 85 -16.05 15.25 -13.93
N ILE A 86 -16.52 14.07 -13.50
CA ILE A 86 -16.30 12.79 -14.21
C ILE A 86 -17.03 12.75 -15.55
N LEU A 87 -18.21 13.37 -15.61
CA LEU A 87 -19.04 13.39 -16.81
C LEU A 87 -18.57 14.46 -17.80
N ASN A 88 -18.09 15.61 -17.31
CA ASN A 88 -17.86 16.78 -18.12
C ASN A 88 -16.37 17.03 -18.45
N ALA A 89 -15.44 16.73 -17.53
CA ALA A 89 -14.03 17.08 -17.69
C ALA A 89 -13.09 16.13 -16.92
N PRO A 90 -12.95 14.86 -17.36
CA PRO A 90 -12.06 13.92 -16.70
C PRO A 90 -10.60 14.37 -16.87
N ARG A 91 -9.88 14.43 -15.73
CA ARG A 91 -8.46 14.81 -15.64
C ARG A 91 -7.72 13.76 -14.83
N PRO A 92 -6.45 13.44 -15.15
CA PRO A 92 -5.68 12.41 -14.43
C PRO A 92 -5.56 12.64 -12.93
N ASP A 93 -5.65 13.89 -12.47
CA ASP A 93 -5.47 14.27 -11.07
C ASP A 93 -6.77 14.37 -10.26
N MET A 94 -7.93 14.10 -10.86
CA MET A 94 -9.22 14.38 -10.23
C MET A 94 -9.53 13.54 -8.99
N PHE A 95 -8.91 12.36 -8.84
CA PHE A 95 -9.10 11.50 -7.66
C PHE A 95 -8.02 11.67 -6.58
N LYS A 96 -7.07 12.60 -6.74
CA LYS A 96 -5.94 12.73 -5.80
C LYS A 96 -6.37 12.98 -4.36
N GLU A 97 -7.42 13.78 -4.18
CA GLU A 97 -7.93 14.10 -2.84
C GLU A 97 -8.52 12.85 -2.18
N GLN A 98 -9.36 12.10 -2.90
CA GLN A 98 -10.00 10.89 -2.40
C GLN A 98 -8.97 9.77 -2.17
N GLN A 99 -7.97 9.66 -3.07
CA GLN A 99 -6.84 8.76 -2.90
C GLN A 99 -6.06 9.07 -1.62
N LEU A 100 -5.83 10.35 -1.30
CA LEU A 100 -5.15 10.77 -0.09
C LEU A 100 -5.99 10.49 1.18
N GLN A 101 -7.31 10.71 1.13
CA GLN A 101 -8.20 10.39 2.24
C GLN A 101 -8.14 8.91 2.58
N ILE A 102 -8.23 8.04 1.56
CA ILE A 102 -8.11 6.59 1.74
C ILE A 102 -6.72 6.16 2.21
N PHE A 103 -5.66 6.78 1.68
CA PHE A 103 -4.31 6.55 2.19
C PHE A 103 -4.20 6.85 3.69
N ASN A 104 -4.73 8.00 4.13
CA ASN A 104 -4.71 8.37 5.54
C ASN A 104 -5.58 7.46 6.39
N LEU A 105 -6.77 7.08 5.90
CA LEU A 105 -7.64 6.10 6.56
C LEU A 105 -6.88 4.79 6.82
N MET A 106 -6.29 4.21 5.77
CA MET A 106 -5.51 2.98 5.90
C MET A 106 -4.30 3.16 6.81
N LYS A 107 -3.61 4.29 6.75
CA LYS A 107 -2.43 4.58 7.57
C LYS A 107 -2.75 4.71 9.06
N PHE A 108 -3.84 5.38 9.40
CA PHE A 108 -4.18 5.66 10.80
C PHE A 108 -5.09 4.61 11.43
N ASP A 109 -5.83 3.84 10.62
CA ASP A 109 -6.69 2.77 11.10
C ASP A 109 -6.03 1.39 10.89
N SER A 110 -6.12 0.83 9.69
CA SER A 110 -5.71 -0.53 9.38
C SER A 110 -4.22 -0.79 9.63
N TYR A 111 -3.34 0.13 9.26
CA TYR A 111 -1.89 -0.01 9.46
C TYR A 111 -1.51 0.07 10.94
N THR A 112 -2.18 0.93 11.72
CA THR A 112 -1.95 1.03 13.16
C THR A 112 -2.40 -0.24 13.89
N ARG A 113 -3.50 -0.86 13.43
CA ARG A 113 -3.97 -2.15 13.95
C ARG A 113 -3.08 -3.31 13.48
N PHE A 114 -2.64 -3.30 12.23
CA PHE A 114 -1.72 -4.29 11.66
C PHE A 114 -0.43 -4.41 12.48
N LEU A 115 0.22 -3.28 12.81
CA LEU A 115 1.43 -3.25 13.64
C LEU A 115 1.23 -3.82 15.06
N LYS A 116 -0.01 -3.84 15.56
CA LYS A 116 -0.39 -4.40 16.86
C LYS A 116 -0.96 -5.81 16.76
N SER A 117 -1.16 -6.32 15.54
CA SER A 117 -1.79 -7.62 15.31
C SER A 117 -0.81 -8.76 15.57
N LEU A 118 -1.34 -9.91 15.98
CA LEU A 118 -0.56 -11.14 16.16
C LEU A 118 0.14 -11.56 14.85
N LEU A 119 -0.45 -11.28 13.68
CA LEU A 119 0.14 -11.55 12.37
C LEU A 119 1.52 -10.89 12.19
N TYR A 120 1.64 -9.60 12.57
CA TYR A 120 2.92 -8.90 12.49
C TYR A 120 3.92 -9.46 13.52
N GLN A 121 3.45 -9.78 14.73
CA GLN A 121 4.29 -10.34 15.79
C GLN A 121 4.84 -11.73 15.45
N GLU A 122 4.01 -12.62 14.90
CA GLU A 122 4.39 -13.97 14.47
C GLU A 122 5.42 -13.92 13.33
N CYS A 123 5.25 -13.02 12.36
CA CYS A 123 6.23 -12.84 11.28
C CYS A 123 7.59 -12.33 11.79
N MET A 124 7.60 -11.35 12.71
CA MET A 124 8.84 -10.84 13.30
C MET A 124 9.56 -11.90 14.14
N LEU A 125 8.83 -12.78 14.82
CA LEU A 125 9.42 -13.90 15.55
C LEU A 125 10.03 -14.94 14.60
N ALA A 126 9.35 -15.25 13.48
CA ALA A 126 9.86 -16.17 12.47
C ALA A 126 11.16 -15.67 11.81
N GLU A 127 11.28 -14.37 11.54
CA GLU A 127 12.54 -13.78 11.02
C GLU A 127 13.70 -13.91 12.01
N VAL A 128 13.45 -13.79 13.31
CA VAL A 128 14.45 -13.93 14.38
C VAL A 128 14.87 -15.39 14.57
N GLU A 129 13.94 -16.34 14.47
CA GLU A 129 14.24 -17.77 14.52
C GLU A 129 15.01 -18.23 13.27
N GLU A 130 14.64 -17.74 12.08
CA GLU A 130 15.34 -18.07 10.82
C GLU A 130 16.75 -17.47 10.76
N ALA A 131 16.95 -16.28 11.36
CA ALA A 131 18.28 -15.70 11.55
C ALA A 131 19.11 -16.46 12.58
N SER A 132 18.48 -17.04 13.62
CA SER A 132 19.15 -17.80 14.68
C SER A 132 19.48 -19.25 14.28
N THR A 133 18.73 -19.82 13.34
CA THR A 133 18.94 -21.19 12.82
C THR A 133 19.83 -21.26 11.58
N ARG A 134 20.18 -20.11 10.98
CA ARG A 134 21.09 -20.08 9.83
C ARG A 134 22.51 -20.43 10.31
N PRO A 135 23.11 -21.57 9.87
CA PRO A 135 24.47 -21.90 10.27
C PRO A 135 25.42 -20.81 9.77
N LEU A 136 26.33 -20.36 10.63
CA LEU A 136 27.39 -19.43 10.24
C LEU A 136 28.11 -19.99 8.99
N PRO A 137 28.27 -19.21 7.90
CA PRO A 137 28.97 -19.69 6.73
C PRO A 137 30.37 -20.17 7.11
N HIS A 138 30.74 -21.37 6.65
CA HIS A 138 31.98 -22.08 6.99
C HIS A 138 33.28 -21.25 6.83
N THR A 139 33.21 -20.13 6.12
CA THR A 139 34.29 -19.15 5.93
C THR A 139 34.65 -18.34 7.18
N GLN A 140 33.76 -18.21 8.18
CA GLN A 140 34.09 -17.50 9.44
C GLN A 140 34.73 -18.40 10.51
N LEU A 141 34.48 -19.72 10.47
CA LEU A 141 35.07 -20.67 11.42
C LEU A 141 36.58 -20.85 11.22
N SER A 142 37.07 -20.79 9.97
CA SER A 142 38.51 -20.89 9.68
C SER A 142 39.29 -19.65 10.17
N TYR A 143 38.68 -18.47 10.13
CA TYR A 143 39.29 -17.23 10.63
C TYR A 143 39.47 -17.24 12.16
N LEU A 144 38.47 -17.76 12.89
CA LEU A 144 38.55 -17.88 14.35
C LEU A 144 39.48 -19.03 14.80
N GLN A 145 39.55 -20.13 14.06
CA GLN A 145 40.50 -21.22 14.37
C GLN A 145 41.96 -20.85 14.13
N THR A 146 42.24 -19.92 13.22
CA THR A 146 43.62 -19.46 12.95
C THR A 146 44.10 -18.44 14.00
N GLN A 147 43.20 -17.64 14.58
CA GLN A 147 43.54 -16.66 15.62
C GLN A 147 43.79 -17.27 17.01
N TYR A 148 43.25 -18.45 17.31
CA TYR A 148 43.43 -19.12 18.61
C TYR A 148 44.47 -20.27 18.61
N ARG A 149 45.16 -20.52 17.49
CA ARG A 149 46.14 -21.62 17.36
C ARG A 149 47.55 -21.15 17.02
N VAL A 150 47.98 -20.04 17.63
CA VAL A 150 49.40 -19.68 17.73
C VAL A 150 49.70 -19.30 19.18
N ARG A 151 50.02 -20.30 19.99
CA ARG A 151 50.92 -20.22 21.13
C ARG A 151 51.95 -21.32 20.97
#